data_AF-A0A941PKK3-F1
#
_entry.id   AF-A0A941PKK3-F1
#
_cell.length_a   1.000
_cell.length_b   1.000
_cell.length_c   1.000
_cell.angle_alpha   90.00
_cell.angle_beta   90.00
_cell.angle_gamma   90.00
#
_symmetry.space_group_name_H-M   'P 1'
#
loop_
_entity.id
_entity.type
_entity.pdbx_description
1 polymer ?
#
loop_
_entity_poly.entity_id
_entity_poly.type
_entity_poly.pdbx_seq_one_letter_code
_entity_poly.pdbx_strand_id
1 'polypeptide(L)' 'MDAAEVIALADAMRAYALENGRDLNAANLFTHTMLMRRLIMEQNDEPFDSEQDWGAD' A
#
# COMPACT_ATOMS: atom_id res chain seq x y z
N MET A 1 -8.16 0.44 -5.97
CA MET A 1 -6.92 1.21 -5.77
C MET A 1 -5.76 0.31 -6.11
N ASP A 2 -5.22 0.47 -7.31
CA ASP A 2 -4.06 -0.23 -7.89
C ASP A 2 -2.76 0.44 -7.41
N ALA A 3 -1.64 -0.30 -7.33
CA ALA A 3 -0.30 0.22 -7.10
C ALA A 3 0.04 1.43 -8.00
N ALA A 4 -0.39 1.44 -9.26
CA ALA A 4 -0.22 2.57 -10.16
C ALA A 4 -0.93 3.84 -9.66
N GLU A 5 -2.13 3.71 -9.09
CA GLU A 5 -2.89 4.83 -8.53
C GLU A 5 -2.24 5.37 -7.26
N VAL A 6 -1.63 4.49 -6.45
CA VAL A 6 -0.89 4.91 -5.23
C VAL A 6 0.41 5.64 -5.58
N ILE A 7 1.12 5.18 -6.60
CA ILE A 7 2.33 5.86 -7.11
C ILE A 7 1.97 7.24 -7.68
N ALA A 8 0.91 7.34 -8.49
CA ALA A 8 0.45 8.62 -9.03
C ALA A 8 0.06 9.60 -7.91
N LEU A 9 -0.60 9.11 -6.85
CA LEU A 9 -0.94 9.91 -5.67
C LEU A 9 0.32 10.39 -4.92
N ALA A 10 1.32 9.53 -4.78
CA ALA A 10 2.59 9.86 -4.14
C ALA A 10 3.30 11.01 -4.86
N ASP A 11 3.38 10.91 -6.19
CA ASP A 11 4.02 11.93 -7.02
C ASP A 11 3.27 13.27 -6.96
N ALA A 12 1.93 13.23 -6.97
CA ALA A 12 1.11 14.43 -6.80
C ALA A 12 1.32 15.09 -5.42
N MET A 13 1.37 14.30 -4.34
CA MET A 13 1.62 14.83 -2.99
C MET A 13 3.03 15.42 -2.86
N ARG A 14 4.03 14.79 -3.50
CA ARG A 14 5.40 15.28 -3.52
C ARG A 14 5.52 16.60 -4.29
N ALA A 15 4.89 16.69 -5.47
CA ALA A 15 4.85 17.93 -6.26
C ALA A 15 4.16 19.06 -5.49
N TYR A 16 3.00 18.77 -4.88
CA TYR A 16 2.30 19.74 -4.04
C TYR A 16 3.14 20.20 -2.84
N ALA A 17 3.86 19.28 -2.20
CA ALA A 17 4.71 19.63 -1.07
C ALA A 17 5.88 20.53 -1.49
N LEU A 18 6.51 20.26 -2.64
CA LEU A 18 7.57 21.08 -3.22
C LEU A 18 7.07 22.49 -3.57
N GLU A 19 5.93 22.60 -4.24
CA GLU A 19 5.37 23.89 -4.68
C GLU A 19 4.93 24.78 -3.52
N ASN A 20 4.46 24.18 -2.42
CA ASN A 20 3.93 24.92 -1.27
C ASN A 20 4.93 25.04 -0.11
N GLY A 21 6.18 24.62 -0.29
CA GLY A 21 7.20 24.63 0.76
C GLY A 21 6.81 23.80 1.99
N ARG A 22 6.00 22.75 1.80
CA ARG A 22 5.57 21.84 2.86
C ARG A 22 6.63 20.77 3.09
N ASP A 23 6.54 20.12 4.25
CA ASP A 23 7.48 19.07 4.64
C ASP A 23 7.38 17.84 3.73
N LEU A 24 8.45 17.62 2.96
CA LEU A 24 8.64 16.45 2.09
C LEU A 24 8.70 15.14 2.88
N ASN A 25 9.23 15.15 4.10
CA ASN A 25 9.29 13.95 4.94
C ASN A 25 7.88 13.52 5.36
N ALA A 26 7.02 14.48 5.70
CA ALA A 26 5.63 14.19 6.04
C ALA A 26 4.86 13.58 4.85
N ALA A 27 5.07 14.11 3.63
CA ALA A 27 4.47 13.57 2.42
C ALA A 27 4.96 12.13 2.12
N ASN A 28 6.28 11.90 2.21
CA ASN A 28 6.86 10.58 2.00
C ASN A 28 6.38 9.55 3.04
N LEU A 29 6.32 9.95 4.32
CA LEU A 29 5.86 9.06 5.41
C LEU A 29 4.39 8.66 5.23
N PHE A 30 3.54 9.60 4.78
CA PHE A 30 2.15 9.32 4.48
C PHE A 30 2.03 8.28 3.35
N THR A 31 2.70 8.52 2.22
CA THR A 31 2.72 7.59 1.08
C THR A 31 3.20 6.20 1.50
N HIS A 32 4.31 6.14 2.22
CA HIS A 32 4.89 4.88 2.70
C HIS A 32 3.89 4.13 3.59
N THR A 33 3.23 4.82 4.52
CA THR A 33 2.22 4.24 5.40
C THR A 33 1.02 3.69 4.62
N MET A 34 0.56 4.41 3.59
CA MET A 34 -0.53 3.96 2.72
C MET A 34 -0.15 2.71 1.94
N LEU A 35 1.04 2.69 1.32
CA LEU A 35 1.55 1.53 0.59
C LEU A 35 1.66 0.30 1.50
N MET A 36 2.22 0.47 2.70
CA MET A 36 2.36 -0.63 3.66
C MET A 36 0.99 -1.18 4.10
N ARG A 37 0.01 -0.32 4.39
CA ARG A 37 -1.36 -0.78 4.70
C ARG A 37 -1.98 -1.56 3.55
N ARG A 38 -1.78 -1.10 2.31
CA ARG A 38 -2.33 -1.77 1.13
C ARG A 38 -1.71 -3.14 0.93
N LEU A 39 -0.38 -3.25 1.01
CA LEU A 39 0.34 -4.52 0.91
C LEU A 39 -0.10 -5.51 1.99
N ILE A 40 -0.28 -5.04 3.23
CA ILE A 40 -0.79 -5.87 4.32
C ILE A 40 -2.22 -6.33 4.06
N MET A 41 -3.08 -5.48 3.51
CA MET A 41 -4.44 -5.88 3.12
C MET A 41 -4.44 -6.92 1.99
N GLU A 42 -3.60 -6.73 0.96
CA GLU A 42 -3.49 -7.69 -0.15
C GLU A 42 -2.93 -9.04 0.31
N GLN A 43 -1.99 -9.07 1.27
CA GLN A 43 -1.53 -10.33 1.87
C GLN A 43 -2.60 -11.03 2.71
N ASN A 44 -3.50 -10.27 3.36
CA ASN A 44 -4.55 -10.84 4.20
C ASN A 44 -5.81 -11.24 3.40
N ASP A 45 -5.93 -10.79 2.14
CA ASP A 45 -6.99 -11.19 1.20
C ASP A 45 -6.62 -12.45 0.41
N GLU A 46 -5.45 -13.06 0.62
CA GLU A 46 -5.22 -14.42 0.11
C GLU A 46 -6.17 -15.38 0.84
N PRO A 47 -7.02 -16.13 0.08
CA PRO A 47 -7.86 -17.15 0.70
C PRO A 47 -6.93 -18.14 1.39
N PHE A 48 -7.17 -18.40 2.67
CA PHE A 48 -6.61 -19.58 3.33
C PHE A 48 -6.99 -20.78 2.47
N ASP A 49 -6.00 -21.42 1.82
CA ASP A 49 -6.17 -22.72 1.17
C ASP A 49 -6.57 -23.72 2.26
N SER A 50 -7.88 -23.86 2.49
CA SER A 50 -8.45 -24.76 3.49
C SER A 50 -8.56 -26.20 2.98
N GLU A 51 -7.98 -26.53 1.83
CA GLU A 51 -7.87 -27.89 1.30
C GLU A 51 -6.51 -28.51 1.65
N GLN A 52 -6.21 -28.64 2.95
CA GLN A 52 -5.36 -29.75 3.38
C GLN A 52 -6.27 -30.89 3.80
N ASP A 53 -6.69 -31.65 2.79
CA ASP A 53 -7.19 -33.02 2.95
C ASP A 53 -6.06 -33.86 3.58
N TRP A 54 -6.05 -33.91 4.91
CA TRP A 54 -5.29 -34.91 5.65
C TRP A 54 -6.01 -36.23 5.48
N GLY A 55 -5.78 -36.86 4.32
CA GLY A 55 -6.32 -38.17 3.98
C GLY A 55 -6.07 -39.15 5.12
N ALA A 56 -7.14 -39.43 5.86
CA ALA A 56 -7.20 -40.47 6.87
C ALA A 56 -8.03 -41.61 6.26
N ASP A 57 -7.34 -42.53 5.59
CA ASP A 57 -7.70 -43.95 5.49
C ASP A 57 -6.48 -44.80 5.14
#